data_AF-I4N887-F1
#
_entry.id   AF-I4N887-F1
#
_cell.length_a   1.000
_cell.length_b   1.000
_cell.length_c   1.000
_cell.angle_alpha   90.00
_cell.angle_beta   90.00
_cell.angle_gamma   90.00
#
_symmetry.space_group_name_H-M   'P 1'
#
loop_
_entity.id
_entity.type
_entity.pdbx_description
1 polymer ?
#
loop_
_entity_poly.entity_id
_entity_poly.type
_entity_poly.pdbx_seq_one_letter_code
_entity_poly.pdbx_strand_id
1 'polypeptide(L)'
;MTIFKRVKVFSLAIVVVVVAAGGEFFRQLNKEADFTLRSPKGDYLIESVTLGGILFPFHDKVFLRVVDATRPGEAYRTPLFAASLLDMRSPFETEGELSITWVTFHKARKSFSLGVPEWQGTWLNLFVANAPYDITPND
;
A
#
# COMPACT_ATOMS: atom_id res chain seq x y z
N MET A 1 -29.21 28.88 -22.14
CA MET A 1 -28.74 27.49 -21.92
C MET A 1 -29.40 26.96 -20.65
N THR A 2 -30.33 26.00 -20.77
CA THR A 2 -31.20 25.55 -19.67
C THR A 2 -30.42 24.90 -18.53
N ILE A 3 -30.87 25.12 -17.29
CA ILE A 3 -30.28 24.58 -16.04
C ILE A 3 -29.96 23.08 -16.16
N PHE A 4 -30.85 22.33 -16.82
CA PHE A 4 -30.70 20.90 -17.09
C PHE A 4 -29.44 20.54 -17.91
N LYS A 5 -29.05 21.37 -18.89
CA LYS A 5 -27.81 21.15 -19.67
C LYS A 5 -26.57 21.41 -18.81
N ARG A 6 -26.60 22.43 -17.95
CA ARG A 6 -25.49 22.72 -17.02
C ARG A 6 -25.28 21.59 -16.04
N VAL A 7 -26.36 21.08 -15.42
CA VAL A 7 -26.28 19.92 -14.51
C VAL A 7 -25.68 18.70 -15.20
N LYS A 8 -26.11 18.36 -16.42
CA LYS A 8 -25.54 17.23 -17.19
C LYS A 8 -24.04 17.40 -17.48
N VAL A 9 -23.60 18.60 -17.83
CA VAL A 9 -22.19 18.90 -18.08
C VAL A 9 -21.37 18.78 -16.79
N PHE A 10 -21.88 19.32 -15.67
CA PHE A 10 -21.23 19.17 -14.37
C PHE A 10 -21.13 17.71 -13.92
N SER A 11 -22.21 16.92 -14.06
CA SER A 11 -22.19 15.50 -13.74
C SER A 11 -21.17 14.73 -14.58
N LEU A 12 -21.09 15.00 -15.88
CA LEU A 12 -20.10 14.38 -16.75
C LEU A 12 -18.67 14.74 -16.33
N ALA A 13 -18.40 16.01 -16.01
CA ALA A 13 -17.10 16.44 -15.55
C ALA A 13 -16.68 15.73 -14.25
N ILE A 14 -17.60 15.55 -13.29
CA ILE A 14 -17.33 14.80 -12.06
C ILE A 14 -16.98 13.35 -12.38
N VAL A 15 -17.73 12.69 -13.26
CA VAL A 15 -17.44 11.31 -13.66
C VAL A 15 -16.04 11.20 -14.28
N VAL A 16 -15.67 12.14 -15.16
CA VAL A 16 -14.34 12.16 -15.78
C VAL A 16 -13.25 12.30 -14.71
N VAL A 17 -13.42 13.20 -13.74
CA VAL A 17 -12.44 13.39 -12.65
C VAL A 17 -12.33 12.13 -11.78
N VAL A 18 -13.44 11.48 -11.44
CA VAL A 18 -13.45 10.24 -10.64
C VAL A 18 -12.76 9.11 -11.40
N VAL A 19 -13.03 8.95 -12.69
CA VAL A 19 -12.37 7.92 -13.52
C VAL A 19 -10.88 8.20 -13.64
N ALA A 20 -10.49 9.46 -13.86
CA ALA A 20 -9.08 9.85 -13.93
C ALA A 20 -8.35 9.59 -12.60
N ALA A 21 -8.97 9.96 -11.47
CA ALA A 21 -8.45 9.68 -10.13
C ALA A 21 -8.31 8.18 -9.87
N GLY A 22 -9.34 7.39 -10.20
CA GLY A 22 -9.28 5.93 -10.08
C GLY A 22 -8.18 5.31 -10.94
N GLY A 23 -8.01 5.77 -12.18
CA GLY A 23 -6.94 5.31 -13.08
C GLY A 23 -5.54 5.67 -12.57
N GLU A 24 -5.34 6.91 -12.11
CA GLU A 24 -4.06 7.32 -11.52
C GLU A 24 -3.75 6.50 -10.26
N PHE A 25 -4.73 6.31 -9.39
CA PHE A 25 -4.58 5.53 -8.17
C PHE A 25 -4.24 4.07 -8.48
N PHE A 26 -4.95 3.45 -9.43
CA PHE A 26 -4.64 2.09 -9.89
C PHE A 26 -3.21 1.98 -10.43
N ARG A 27 -2.75 2.96 -11.20
CA ARG A 27 -1.37 3.02 -11.69
C ARG A 27 -0.36 3.13 -10.54
N GLN A 28 -0.66 3.92 -9.51
CA GLN A 28 0.22 4.04 -8.34
C GLN A 28 0.28 2.74 -7.51
N LEU A 29 -0.81 2.01 -7.38
CA LEU A 29 -0.80 0.73 -6.66
C LEU A 29 0.00 -0.37 -7.38
N ASN A 30 0.05 -0.30 -8.71
CA ASN A 30 0.67 -1.30 -9.57
C ASN A 30 2.00 -0.83 -10.18
N LYS A 31 2.53 0.33 -9.76
CA LYS A 31 3.84 0.79 -10.23
C LYS A 31 4.95 -0.14 -9.74
N GLU A 32 6.12 -0.01 -10.37
CA GLU A 32 7.36 -0.63 -9.91
C GLU A 32 7.69 -0.17 -8.48
N ALA A 33 8.28 -1.08 -7.71
CA ALA A 33 8.69 -0.78 -6.35
C ALA A 33 9.82 0.25 -6.35
N ASP A 34 9.82 1.15 -5.37
CA ASP A 34 10.94 2.08 -5.17
C ASP A 34 12.17 1.33 -4.63
N PHE A 35 11.94 0.25 -3.86
CA PHE A 35 12.95 -0.68 -3.39
C PHE A 35 12.37 -2.08 -3.27
N THR A 36 13.15 -3.09 -3.65
CA THR A 36 12.79 -4.50 -3.56
C THR A 36 13.86 -5.26 -2.79
N LEU A 37 13.42 -6.01 -1.79
CA LEU A 37 14.24 -6.88 -0.98
C LEU A 37 13.76 -8.33 -1.14
N ARG A 38 14.69 -9.23 -1.45
CA ARG A 38 14.39 -10.66 -1.39
C ARG A 38 14.46 -11.12 0.06
N SER A 39 13.43 -11.84 0.49
CA SER A 39 13.37 -12.47 1.82
C SER A 39 14.54 -13.45 2.04
N PRO A 40 15.00 -13.66 3.29
CA PRO A 40 16.11 -14.57 3.60
C PRO A 40 16.00 -15.99 3.03
N LYS A 41 14.81 -16.60 3.04
CA LYS A 41 14.54 -17.93 2.44
C LYS A 41 14.29 -17.86 0.94
N GLY A 42 14.02 -16.67 0.40
CA GLY A 42 13.92 -16.42 -1.03
C GLY A 42 12.51 -16.56 -1.63
N ASP A 43 11.56 -17.08 -0.85
CA ASP A 43 10.19 -17.38 -1.31
C ASP A 43 9.32 -16.12 -1.48
N TYR A 44 9.73 -15.01 -0.88
CA TYR A 44 9.02 -13.73 -0.94
C TYR A 44 9.91 -12.57 -1.39
N LEU A 45 9.29 -11.60 -2.04
CA LEU A 45 9.83 -10.25 -2.25
C LEU A 45 9.08 -9.28 -1.33
N ILE A 46 9.82 -8.43 -0.65
CA ILE A 46 9.29 -7.29 0.11
C ILE A 46 9.58 -6.05 -0.70
N GLU A 47 8.54 -5.34 -1.09
CA GLU A 47 8.63 -4.16 -1.94
C GLU A 47 8.10 -2.94 -1.20
N SER A 48 8.77 -1.80 -1.33
CA SER A 48 8.24 -0.52 -0.86
C SER A 48 7.68 0.28 -2.02
N VAL A 49 6.49 0.85 -1.85
CA VAL A 49 5.82 1.65 -2.88
C VAL A 49 5.30 2.95 -2.24
N THR A 50 5.90 4.06 -2.65
CA THR A 50 5.55 5.41 -2.23
C THR A 50 4.40 5.91 -3.08
N LEU A 51 3.35 6.44 -2.45
CA LEU A 51 2.28 7.09 -3.18
C LEU A 51 2.72 8.49 -3.59
N GLY A 52 2.42 8.88 -4.82
CA GLY A 52 2.85 10.16 -5.36
C GLY A 52 2.28 10.39 -6.74
N GLY A 53 1.77 11.58 -6.96
CA GLY A 53 1.10 11.95 -8.20
C GLY A 53 0.38 13.27 -8.11
N ILE A 54 -0.29 13.66 -9.19
CA ILE A 54 -0.94 14.96 -9.32
C ILE A 54 -2.22 14.99 -8.48
N LEU A 55 -3.02 13.92 -8.54
CA LEU A 55 -4.27 13.83 -7.77
C LEU A 55 -4.06 13.27 -6.36
N PHE A 56 -2.93 12.62 -6.10
CA PHE A 56 -2.59 12.03 -4.79
C PHE A 56 -1.14 12.38 -4.40
N PRO A 57 -0.88 13.61 -3.90
CA PRO A 57 0.47 14.09 -3.59
C PRO A 57 0.99 13.57 -2.23
N PHE A 58 0.82 12.28 -1.93
CA PHE A 58 1.19 11.66 -0.64
C PHE A 58 2.63 11.13 -0.63
N HIS A 59 3.57 11.93 -1.10
CA HIS A 59 4.98 11.56 -1.30
C HIS A 59 5.72 11.14 -0.02
N ASP A 60 5.16 11.47 1.14
CA ASP A 60 5.66 11.10 2.47
C ASP A 60 5.06 9.79 3.00
N LYS A 61 4.20 9.12 2.22
CA LYS A 61 3.53 7.87 2.59
C LYS A 61 3.96 6.70 1.71
N VAL A 62 4.16 5.57 2.36
CA VAL A 62 4.58 4.32 1.73
C VAL A 62 3.66 3.18 2.18
N PHE A 63 3.46 2.20 1.32
CA PHE A 63 2.99 0.89 1.73
C PHE A 63 4.02 -0.18 1.34
N LEU A 64 4.04 -1.28 2.08
CA LEU A 64 4.78 -2.47 1.69
C LEU A 64 3.89 -3.38 0.87
N ARG A 65 4.49 -4.00 -0.13
CA ARG A 65 3.89 -5.06 -0.94
C ARG A 65 4.75 -6.31 -0.78
N VAL A 66 4.20 -7.34 -0.13
CA VAL A 66 4.82 -8.66 -0.03
C VAL A 66 4.32 -9.51 -1.19
N VAL A 67 5.20 -9.90 -2.10
CA VAL A 67 4.90 -10.72 -3.27
C VAL A 67 5.43 -12.13 -3.04
N ASP A 68 4.57 -13.13 -3.23
CA ASP A 68 4.98 -14.52 -3.25
C ASP A 68 5.75 -14.81 -4.56
N ALA A 69 7.04 -15.11 -4.45
CA ALA A 69 7.90 -15.38 -5.60
C ALA A 69 7.61 -16.75 -6.24
N THR A 70 6.95 -17.65 -5.51
CA THR A 70 6.57 -19.00 -5.98
C THR A 70 5.21 -19.00 -6.67
N ARG A 71 4.35 -18.02 -6.36
CA ARG A 71 2.99 -17.86 -6.92
C ARG A 71 2.82 -16.45 -7.51
N PRO A 72 3.25 -16.24 -8.77
CA PRO A 72 3.15 -14.95 -9.44
C PRO A 72 1.69 -14.47 -9.47
N GLY A 73 1.42 -13.33 -8.84
CA GLY A 73 0.09 -12.73 -8.73
C GLY A 73 -0.43 -12.60 -7.30
N GLU A 74 0.16 -13.30 -6.34
CA GLU A 74 -0.17 -13.11 -4.92
C GLU A 74 0.68 -11.99 -4.31
N ALA A 75 0.08 -10.79 -4.21
CA ALA A 75 0.68 -9.63 -3.59
C ALA A 75 -0.19 -9.08 -2.45
N TYR A 76 0.41 -8.93 -1.27
CA TYR A 76 -0.25 -8.48 -0.04
C TYR A 76 0.29 -7.12 0.36
N ARG A 77 -0.60 -6.16 0.61
CA ARG A 77 -0.27 -4.76 0.84
C ARG A 77 -0.66 -4.33 2.24
N THR A 78 0.28 -3.67 2.91
CA THR A 78 0.03 -3.02 4.20
C THR A 78 -0.87 -1.80 4.02
N PRO A 79 -1.46 -1.26 5.11
CA PRO A 79 -1.87 0.15 5.11
C PRO A 79 -0.67 1.07 4.88
N LEU A 80 -0.97 2.34 4.60
CA LEU A 80 0.04 3.38 4.49
C LEU A 80 0.63 3.71 5.85
N PHE A 81 1.91 4.05 5.86
CA PHE A 81 2.63 4.64 6.98
C PHE A 81 3.67 5.65 6.48
N ALA A 82 4.31 6.38 7.40
CA ALA A 82 5.29 7.39 7.04
C ALA A 82 6.53 6.76 6.38
N ALA A 83 6.92 7.26 5.22
CA ALA A 83 8.10 6.77 4.49
C ALA A 83 9.40 6.93 5.29
N SER A 84 9.46 7.91 6.19
CA SER A 84 10.60 8.12 7.11
C SER A 84 10.80 7.00 8.13
N LEU A 85 9.78 6.17 8.38
CA LEU A 85 9.82 5.03 9.31
C LEU A 85 10.12 3.71 8.59
N LEU A 86 10.26 3.74 7.26
CA LEU A 86 10.60 2.56 6.49
C LEU A 86 12.07 2.17 6.73
N ASP A 87 12.27 0.99 7.31
CA ASP A 87 13.58 0.34 7.37
C ASP A 87 13.47 -1.14 7.00
N MET A 88 14.04 -1.47 5.85
CA MET A 88 14.05 -2.82 5.26
C MET A 88 15.41 -3.51 5.42
N ARG A 89 16.39 -2.90 6.12
CA ARG A 89 17.78 -3.39 6.12
C ARG A 89 18.00 -4.67 6.93
N SER A 90 17.09 -4.98 7.85
CA SER A 90 17.21 -6.13 8.75
C SER A 90 15.99 -7.06 8.60
N PRO A 91 15.84 -7.74 7.44
CA PRO A 91 14.77 -8.70 7.28
C PRO A 91 15.00 -9.91 8.18
N PHE A 92 13.94 -10.40 8.79
CA PHE A 92 13.93 -11.63 9.58
C PHE A 92 12.84 -12.56 9.05
N GLU A 93 13.12 -13.85 8.97
CA GLU A 93 12.17 -14.80 8.41
C GLU A 93 12.21 -16.15 9.12
N THR A 94 11.03 -16.61 9.51
CA THR A 94 10.80 -17.95 10.05
C THR A 94 9.95 -18.78 9.09
N GLU A 95 9.50 -19.96 9.49
CA GLU A 95 8.49 -20.69 8.73
C GLU A 95 7.13 -19.98 8.72
N GLY A 96 6.76 -19.30 9.81
CA GLY A 96 5.46 -18.65 9.96
C GLY A 96 5.43 -17.18 9.56
N GLU A 97 6.57 -16.48 9.62
CA GLU A 97 6.60 -15.02 9.57
C GLU A 97 7.73 -14.49 8.69
N LEU A 98 7.50 -13.30 8.13
CA LEU A 98 8.49 -12.49 7.44
C LEU A 98 8.38 -11.06 7.99
N SER A 99 9.45 -10.56 8.59
CA SER A 99 9.46 -9.29 9.29
C SER A 99 10.55 -8.37 8.77
N ILE A 100 10.25 -7.08 8.78
CA ILE A 100 11.23 -6.00 8.74
C ILE A 100 10.98 -5.09 9.95
N THR A 101 11.74 -4.00 10.08
CA THR A 101 11.50 -3.04 11.16
C THR A 101 10.04 -2.56 11.12
N TRP A 102 9.36 -2.65 12.27
CA TRP A 102 7.97 -2.26 12.51
C TRP A 102 6.88 -3.07 11.80
N VAL A 103 7.21 -3.98 10.87
CA VAL A 103 6.19 -4.71 10.10
C VAL A 103 6.49 -6.20 10.07
N THR A 104 5.50 -7.00 10.47
CA THR A 104 5.51 -8.46 10.36
C THR A 104 4.40 -8.93 9.43
N PHE A 105 4.76 -9.74 8.44
CA PHE A 105 3.84 -10.48 7.59
C PHE A 105 3.72 -11.92 8.06
N HIS A 106 2.49 -12.33 8.36
CA HIS A 106 2.16 -13.66 8.83
C HIS A 106 1.77 -14.55 7.65
N LYS A 107 2.63 -15.49 7.28
CA LYS A 107 2.55 -16.25 6.03
C LYS A 107 1.32 -17.16 5.93
N ALA A 108 0.87 -17.73 7.04
CA ALA A 108 -0.27 -18.64 7.07
C ALA A 108 -1.61 -17.89 6.92
N ARG A 109 -1.76 -16.78 7.67
CA ARG A 109 -2.97 -15.95 7.69
C ARG A 109 -2.98 -14.83 6.65
N LYS A 110 -1.87 -14.64 5.93
CA LYS A 110 -1.68 -13.60 4.91
C LYS A 110 -2.08 -12.21 5.42
N SER A 111 -1.65 -11.89 6.63
CA SER A 111 -2.00 -10.65 7.34
C SER A 111 -0.75 -9.94 7.85
N PHE A 112 -0.91 -8.68 8.23
CA PHE A 112 0.16 -7.86 8.77
C PHE A 112 -0.03 -7.51 10.24
N SER A 113 1.06 -7.34 10.97
CA SER A 113 1.10 -6.65 12.25
C SER A 113 2.05 -5.47 12.10
N LEU A 114 1.59 -4.27 12.46
CA LEU A 114 2.35 -3.04 12.33
C LEU A 114 2.57 -2.43 13.71
N GLY A 115 3.82 -2.40 14.16
CA GLY A 115 4.27 -1.69 15.36
C GLY A 115 4.83 -0.30 15.04
N VAL A 116 4.30 0.36 14.01
CA VAL A 116 4.84 1.65 13.53
C VAL A 116 4.58 2.74 14.58
N PRO A 117 5.63 3.45 15.06
CA PRO A 117 5.47 4.54 16.02
C PRO A 117 4.51 5.62 15.50
N GLU A 118 3.62 6.08 16.38
CA GLU A 118 2.65 7.15 16.09
C GLU A 118 1.86 6.95 14.79
N TRP A 119 1.50 5.69 14.47
CA TRP A 119 0.78 5.41 13.24
C TRP A 119 -0.55 6.18 13.16
N GLN A 120 -0.71 6.93 12.07
CA GLN A 120 -1.93 7.68 11.76
C GLN A 120 -2.67 7.02 10.61
N GLY A 121 -3.83 6.43 10.91
CA GLY A 121 -4.70 5.87 9.90
C GLY A 121 -5.23 6.94 8.94
N THR A 122 -5.33 6.58 7.66
CA THR A 122 -5.95 7.40 6.61
C THR A 122 -7.08 6.61 5.96
N TRP A 123 -8.13 7.30 5.50
CA TRP A 123 -9.22 6.69 4.72
C TRP A 123 -8.70 5.96 3.48
N LEU A 124 -7.55 6.38 2.95
CA LEU A 124 -6.93 5.78 1.77
C LEU A 124 -6.49 4.33 2.01
N ASN A 125 -6.29 3.94 3.27
CA ASN A 125 -5.95 2.56 3.64
C ASN A 125 -7.03 1.55 3.23
N LEU A 126 -8.29 1.99 3.09
CA LEU A 126 -9.39 1.16 2.56
C LEU A 126 -9.15 0.71 1.11
N PHE A 127 -8.32 1.43 0.36
CA PHE A 127 -8.03 1.15 -1.04
C PHE A 127 -6.59 0.64 -1.26
N VAL A 128 -5.65 1.06 -0.41
CA VAL A 128 -4.24 0.64 -0.50
C VAL A 128 -4.03 -0.75 0.07
N ALA A 129 -4.53 -1.00 1.29
CA ALA A 129 -4.38 -2.28 1.95
C ALA A 129 -5.31 -3.30 1.30
N ASN A 130 -4.80 -4.49 0.99
CA ASN A 130 -5.61 -5.60 0.49
C ASN A 130 -5.46 -6.88 1.33
N ALA A 131 -4.81 -6.76 2.48
CA ALA A 131 -4.62 -7.83 3.45
C ALA A 131 -5.12 -7.37 4.83
N PRO A 132 -5.63 -8.28 5.67
CA PRO A 132 -5.95 -7.96 7.06
C PRO A 132 -4.70 -7.44 7.78
N TYR A 133 -4.88 -6.48 8.68
CA TYR A 133 -3.78 -5.94 9.47
C TYR A 133 -4.23 -5.53 10.87
N ASP A 134 -3.30 -5.65 11.81
CA ASP A 134 -3.45 -5.16 13.17
C ASP A 134 -2.38 -4.10 13.46
N ILE A 135 -2.75 -3.05 14.18
CA ILE A 135 -1.81 -2.04 14.68
C ILE A 135 -1.46 -2.43 16.11
N THR A 136 -0.20 -2.80 16.32
CA THR A 136 0.30 -3.16 17.64
C THR A 136 0.82 -1.89 18.33
N PRO A 137 0.39 -1.57 19.56
CA PRO A 137 1.00 -0.51 20.33
C PRO A 137 2.50 -0.76 20.46
N ASN A 138 3.30 0.27 20.16
CA ASN A 138 4.72 0.24 20.42
C ASN A 138 4.90 0.89 21.81
N ASP A 139 4.91 0.05 22.85
CA ASP A 139 5.17 0.47 24.24
C ASP A 139 6.66 0.74 24.47
#